data_AF-A0A0W0UJV3-F1
#
_entry.id   AF-A0A0W0UJV3-F1
#
_cell.length_a   1.000
_cell.length_b   1.000
_cell.length_c   1.000
_cell.angle_alpha   90.00
_cell.angle_beta   90.00
_cell.angle_gamma   90.00
#
_symmetry.space_group_name_H-M   'P 1'
#
loop_
_entity.id
_entity.type
_entity.pdbx_description
1 polymer ?
#
loop_
_entity_poly.entity_id
_entity_poly.type
_entity_poly.pdbx_seq_one_letter_code
_entity_poly.pdbx_strand_id
1 'polypeptide(L)'
;MANFIVQLENALQDEQLLQKFILDIQQKKLWFPKLNQAHNFSLNLLSNWLQHAKVSKELLSTLCSSWQNDILAQMQEASSDENATYPSYLANQIYILLTPYCYPFMTSNPTLLNPESSVANSTPPINSNRKRKPIDDQKNRRNKKSKLSPELLQTIDAAELSKTIKDKLIQFGIKPDFFLTESTNLNQLGYSEKQIRCILLNHSSLKTVQHLKNWHKELIATFNHEQLTQIIKRGGVSNLEGVKHHYQDLIKLGFTTAQIAKMASAHGGPYTLKAVIDKYKQLSNQLDHNTIVKLVSKDGGSWGVAVAITSPFTKVQSHFTKKQLQTINSHPNGKKNCETLVENYAEFKQLGLNEEEMLKVVNHQSGELNTQIFLLIFTSFIKLGFTKDQIIMMVNHDGGFRNLLEVNENIQTLIENYQLSIDEIVKLASHNGGNYNLVAYIEQSTFLSKLGFTKNQIITIASQNCGARNLAWLAQDHETFIENLVYPSRKLLTFSK
;
A
#
# COMPACT_ATOMS: atom_id res chain seq x y z
N MET A 1 27.97 -9.25 -5.91
CA MET A 1 27.42 -8.30 -4.92
C MET A 1 28.50 -7.69 -4.03
N ALA A 2 29.18 -8.46 -3.17
CA ALA A 2 30.21 -7.92 -2.25
C ALA A 2 31.29 -7.03 -2.94
N ASN A 3 31.81 -7.45 -4.09
CA ASN A 3 32.79 -6.66 -4.85
C ASN A 3 32.23 -5.31 -5.36
N PHE A 4 30.98 -5.27 -5.84
CA PHE A 4 30.31 -4.03 -6.25
C PHE A 4 30.10 -3.08 -5.06
N ILE A 5 29.70 -3.64 -3.91
CA ILE A 5 29.50 -2.89 -2.66
C ILE A 5 30.79 -2.18 -2.22
N VAL A 6 31.92 -2.90 -2.15
CA VAL A 6 33.21 -2.32 -1.73
C VAL A 6 33.71 -1.28 -2.74
N GLN A 7 33.49 -1.50 -4.04
CA GLN A 7 33.84 -0.52 -5.07
C GLN A 7 32.98 0.75 -4.97
N LEU A 8 31.67 0.62 -4.71
CA LEU A 8 30.76 1.75 -4.54
C LEU A 8 31.10 2.57 -3.28
N GLU A 9 31.33 1.90 -2.15
CA GLU A 9 31.70 2.57 -0.88
C GLU A 9 32.99 3.38 -1.03
N ASN A 10 34.01 2.80 -1.66
CA ASN A 10 35.27 3.51 -1.96
C ASN A 10 35.07 4.65 -2.97
N ALA A 11 34.26 4.45 -4.00
CA ALA A 11 33.95 5.48 -5.00
C ALA A 11 33.25 6.69 -4.36
N LEU A 12 32.37 6.50 -3.39
CA LEU A 12 31.68 7.59 -2.68
C LEU A 12 32.58 8.39 -1.71
N GLN A 13 33.87 8.06 -1.58
CA GLN A 13 34.84 8.83 -0.78
C GLN A 13 35.69 9.82 -1.60
N ASP A 14 35.71 9.74 -2.93
CA ASP A 14 36.58 10.53 -3.80
C ASP A 14 35.97 10.77 -5.19
N GLU A 15 36.08 12.00 -5.71
CA GLU A 15 35.43 12.38 -6.98
C GLU A 15 36.02 11.67 -8.22
N GLN A 16 37.33 11.44 -8.26
CA GLN A 16 37.97 10.77 -9.40
C GLN A 16 37.61 9.28 -9.40
N LEU A 17 37.53 8.65 -8.22
CA LEU A 17 37.04 7.29 -8.08
C LEU A 17 35.57 7.16 -8.50
N LEU A 18 34.70 8.11 -8.12
CA LEU A 18 33.30 8.11 -8.55
C LEU A 18 33.14 8.35 -10.06
N GLN A 19 33.87 9.30 -10.63
CA GLN A 19 33.88 9.52 -12.09
C GLN A 19 34.28 8.26 -12.84
N LYS A 20 35.37 7.59 -12.41
CA LYS A 20 35.80 6.31 -12.99
C LYS A 20 34.76 5.21 -12.83
N PHE A 21 34.14 5.10 -11.66
CA PHE A 21 33.10 4.11 -11.38
C PHE A 21 31.86 4.29 -12.29
N ILE A 22 31.41 5.53 -12.49
CA ILE A 22 30.33 5.87 -13.43
C ILE A 22 30.76 5.53 -14.88
N LEU A 23 31.99 5.87 -15.27
CA LEU A 23 32.52 5.58 -16.61
C LEU A 23 32.59 4.07 -16.89
N ASP A 24 33.03 3.27 -15.92
CA ASP A 24 33.10 1.80 -16.04
C ASP A 24 31.70 1.18 -16.13
N ILE A 25 30.67 1.78 -15.51
CA ILE A 25 29.26 1.41 -15.71
C ILE A 25 28.79 1.74 -17.13
N GLN A 26 29.02 2.98 -17.59
CA GLN A 26 28.63 3.43 -18.94
C GLN A 26 29.30 2.60 -20.05
N GLN A 27 30.56 2.21 -19.85
CA GLN A 27 31.32 1.35 -20.77
C GLN A 27 31.01 -0.15 -20.61
N LYS A 28 30.03 -0.54 -19.78
CA LYS A 28 29.63 -1.92 -19.50
C LYS A 28 30.78 -2.82 -19.00
N LYS A 29 31.77 -2.24 -18.33
CA LYS A 29 32.83 -2.95 -17.59
C LYS A 29 32.38 -3.32 -16.18
N LEU A 30 31.45 -2.54 -15.63
CA LEU A 30 30.76 -2.80 -14.37
C LEU A 30 29.25 -2.77 -14.62
N TRP A 31 28.49 -3.54 -13.84
CA TRP A 31 27.03 -3.55 -13.88
C TRP A 31 26.46 -3.37 -12.48
N PHE A 32 25.30 -2.71 -12.40
CA PHE A 32 24.53 -2.65 -11.16
C PHE A 32 24.08 -4.05 -10.72
N PRO A 33 23.85 -4.28 -9.41
CA PRO A 33 23.38 -5.56 -8.91
C PRO A 33 22.03 -5.96 -9.53
N LYS A 34 21.91 -7.23 -9.95
CA LYS A 34 20.62 -7.76 -10.41
C LYS A 34 19.61 -7.82 -9.25
N LEU A 35 18.40 -7.32 -9.48
CA LEU A 35 17.35 -7.16 -8.46
C LEU A 35 16.91 -8.48 -7.80
N ASN A 36 17.05 -9.62 -8.50
CA ASN A 36 16.76 -10.95 -7.93
C ASN A 36 17.83 -11.39 -6.90
N GLN A 37 19.06 -10.89 -7.00
CA GLN A 37 20.14 -11.12 -6.03
C GLN A 37 20.20 -10.04 -4.94
N ALA A 38 19.50 -8.91 -5.13
CA ALA A 38 19.52 -7.75 -4.24
C ALA A 38 18.89 -7.99 -2.85
N HIS A 39 18.30 -9.15 -2.56
CA HIS A 39 17.83 -9.49 -1.22
C HIS A 39 18.96 -9.51 -0.16
N ASN A 40 20.23 -9.58 -0.59
CA ASN A 40 21.42 -9.42 0.27
C ASN A 40 21.95 -7.97 0.35
N PHE A 41 21.21 -7.00 -0.19
CA PHE A 41 21.61 -5.59 -0.29
C PHE A 41 20.93 -4.76 0.81
N SER A 42 21.72 -4.20 1.73
CA SER A 42 21.19 -3.44 2.87
C SER A 42 20.80 -2.01 2.46
N LEU A 43 19.49 -1.74 2.43
CA LEU A 43 18.93 -0.40 2.18
C LEU A 43 19.45 0.63 3.19
N ASN A 44 19.52 0.26 4.48
CA ASN A 44 20.03 1.15 5.53
C ASN A 44 21.50 1.54 5.29
N LEU A 45 22.29 0.63 4.72
CA LEU A 45 23.71 0.87 4.42
C LEU A 45 23.87 1.77 3.18
N LEU A 46 23.07 1.55 2.13
CA LEU A 46 23.05 2.46 0.98
C LEU A 46 22.58 3.87 1.37
N SER A 47 21.54 3.99 2.19
CA SER A 47 21.08 5.30 2.68
C SER A 47 22.18 6.05 3.42
N ASN A 48 22.93 5.34 4.28
CA ASN A 48 24.05 5.91 5.04
C ASN A 48 25.17 6.39 4.10
N TRP A 49 25.59 5.56 3.13
CA TRP A 49 26.63 5.95 2.18
C TRP A 49 26.25 7.15 1.30
N LEU A 50 25.01 7.23 0.80
CA LEU A 50 24.57 8.37 -0.02
C LEU A 50 24.45 9.66 0.81
N GLN A 51 24.06 9.56 2.08
CA GLN A 51 23.99 10.69 3.01
C GLN A 51 25.37 11.24 3.41
N HIS A 52 26.39 10.39 3.44
CA HIS A 52 27.75 10.72 3.89
C HIS A 52 28.81 10.68 2.77
N ALA A 53 28.39 10.70 1.50
CA ALA A 53 29.29 10.72 0.35
C ALA A 53 30.12 12.02 0.31
N LYS A 54 31.43 11.90 0.03
CA LYS A 54 32.39 13.02 -0.02
C LYS A 54 32.65 13.50 -1.45
N VAL A 55 31.58 13.60 -2.23
CA VAL A 55 31.60 13.86 -3.67
C VAL A 55 30.58 14.94 -4.00
N SER A 56 30.78 15.65 -5.10
CA SER A 56 29.80 16.62 -5.63
C SER A 56 28.42 16.00 -5.85
N LYS A 57 27.38 16.82 -5.66
CA LYS A 57 25.98 16.40 -5.78
C LYS A 57 25.63 16.03 -7.22
N GLU A 58 26.35 16.61 -8.16
CA GLU A 58 26.28 16.44 -9.60
C GLU A 58 26.73 15.02 -9.99
N LEU A 59 27.87 14.55 -9.45
CA LEU A 59 28.33 13.16 -9.63
C LEU A 59 27.39 12.16 -8.94
N LEU A 60 26.93 12.49 -7.73
CA LEU A 60 26.00 11.64 -6.98
C LEU A 60 24.65 11.49 -7.71
N SER A 61 24.11 12.60 -8.26
CA SER A 61 22.90 12.62 -9.09
C SER A 61 23.07 11.82 -10.38
N THR A 62 24.25 11.92 -11.02
CA THR A 62 24.58 11.13 -12.22
C THR A 62 24.58 9.63 -11.93
N LEU A 63 25.23 9.19 -10.84
CA LEU A 63 25.21 7.79 -10.41
C LEU A 63 23.79 7.31 -10.09
N CYS A 64 23.05 8.06 -9.26
CA CYS A 64 21.73 7.65 -8.80
C CYS A 64 20.72 7.58 -9.96
N SER A 65 20.78 8.54 -10.90
CA SER A 65 19.96 8.54 -12.11
C SER A 65 20.28 7.37 -13.04
N SER A 66 21.58 7.05 -13.22
CA SER A 66 22.00 5.87 -13.97
C SER A 66 21.49 4.56 -13.35
N TRP A 67 21.44 4.48 -12.01
CA TRP A 67 20.96 3.31 -11.30
C TRP A 67 19.43 3.19 -11.34
N GLN A 68 18.69 4.29 -11.20
CA GLN A 68 17.23 4.30 -11.40
C GLN A 68 16.83 3.81 -12.80
N ASN A 69 17.55 4.26 -13.84
CA ASN A 69 17.33 3.79 -15.21
C ASN A 69 17.62 2.30 -15.38
N ASP A 70 18.68 1.78 -14.77
CA ASP A 70 19.00 0.35 -14.78
C ASP A 70 17.93 -0.49 -14.02
N ILE A 71 17.45 -0.02 -12.88
CA ILE A 71 16.34 -0.65 -12.14
C ILE A 71 15.08 -0.71 -13.00
N LEU A 72 14.74 0.36 -13.71
CA LEU A 72 13.60 0.39 -14.64
C LEU A 72 13.80 -0.57 -15.81
N ALA A 73 15.00 -0.65 -16.38
CA ALA A 73 15.33 -1.60 -17.45
C ALA A 73 15.21 -3.06 -16.97
N GLN A 74 15.79 -3.40 -15.82
CA GLN A 74 15.64 -4.73 -15.21
C GLN A 74 14.17 -5.08 -14.91
N MET A 75 13.36 -4.10 -14.48
CA MET A 75 11.91 -4.28 -14.27
C MET A 75 11.14 -4.46 -15.58
N GLN A 76 11.59 -3.88 -16.70
CA GLN A 76 11.02 -4.10 -18.02
C GLN A 76 11.38 -5.49 -18.56
N GLU A 77 12.66 -5.89 -18.51
CA GLU A 77 13.11 -7.24 -18.88
C GLU A 77 12.36 -8.33 -18.08
N ALA A 78 12.19 -8.12 -16.78
CA ALA A 78 11.41 -8.99 -15.90
C ALA A 78 9.92 -9.10 -16.26
N SER A 79 9.35 -8.10 -16.95
CA SER A 79 7.95 -8.12 -17.38
C SER A 79 7.70 -8.94 -18.64
N SER A 80 8.77 -9.32 -19.36
CA SER A 80 8.74 -10.17 -20.55
C SER A 80 9.04 -11.66 -20.28
N ASP A 81 9.46 -12.04 -19.07
CA ASP A 81 9.72 -13.45 -18.70
C ASP A 81 8.67 -13.93 -17.68
N GLU A 82 7.77 -14.81 -18.14
CA GLU A 82 6.65 -15.33 -17.33
C GLU A 82 7.10 -16.14 -16.09
N ASN A 83 8.35 -16.62 -16.05
CA ASN A 83 8.89 -17.40 -14.94
C ASN A 83 9.67 -16.56 -13.92
N ALA A 84 9.88 -15.26 -14.18
CA ALA A 84 10.75 -14.42 -13.38
C ALA A 84 10.13 -14.00 -12.03
N THR A 85 10.55 -14.65 -10.94
CA THR A 85 10.09 -14.32 -9.58
C THR A 85 10.89 -13.16 -8.98
N TYR A 86 10.48 -11.91 -9.26
CA TYR A 86 11.14 -10.70 -8.71
C TYR A 86 10.42 -10.11 -7.49
N PRO A 87 11.18 -9.68 -6.44
CA PRO A 87 10.65 -8.85 -5.37
C PRO A 87 10.49 -7.40 -5.85
N SER A 88 9.41 -7.10 -6.57
CA SER A 88 9.06 -5.75 -7.05
C SER A 88 9.03 -4.70 -5.92
N TYR A 89 8.74 -5.13 -4.69
CA TYR A 89 8.83 -4.33 -3.48
C TYR A 89 10.25 -3.78 -3.25
N LEU A 90 11.28 -4.61 -3.37
CA LEU A 90 12.68 -4.20 -3.15
C LEU A 90 13.18 -3.28 -4.27
N ALA A 91 12.79 -3.55 -5.52
CA ALA A 91 13.10 -2.67 -6.64
C ALA A 91 12.53 -1.25 -6.42
N ASN A 92 11.27 -1.16 -5.99
CA ASN A 92 10.64 0.10 -5.60
C ASN A 92 11.35 0.76 -4.41
N GLN A 93 11.78 -0.01 -3.39
CA GLN A 93 12.51 0.54 -2.24
C GLN A 93 13.85 1.16 -2.64
N ILE A 94 14.67 0.48 -3.46
CA ILE A 94 15.95 1.03 -3.95
C ILE A 94 15.67 2.26 -4.84
N TYR A 95 14.69 2.18 -5.74
CA TYR A 95 14.31 3.29 -6.60
C TYR A 95 13.93 4.54 -5.78
N ILE A 96 13.06 4.39 -4.78
CA ILE A 96 12.62 5.47 -3.87
C ILE A 96 13.79 6.04 -3.05
N LEU A 97 14.71 5.18 -2.59
CA LEU A 97 15.89 5.61 -1.82
C LEU A 97 16.85 6.46 -2.65
N LEU A 98 16.97 6.18 -3.96
CA LEU A 98 17.79 6.97 -4.89
C LEU A 98 17.14 8.31 -5.29
N THR A 99 15.81 8.40 -5.31
CA THR A 99 15.07 9.59 -5.81
C THR A 99 15.53 10.94 -5.23
N PRO A 100 15.79 11.11 -3.91
CA PRO A 100 16.21 12.39 -3.34
C PRO A 100 17.54 12.92 -3.90
N TYR A 101 18.36 12.06 -4.48
CA TYR A 101 19.66 12.40 -5.05
C TYR A 101 19.57 12.68 -6.57
N CYS A 102 18.47 12.31 -7.22
CA CYS A 102 18.22 12.53 -8.64
C CYS A 102 17.53 13.87 -8.90
N TYR A 103 18.31 14.95 -9.01
CA TYR A 103 17.82 16.28 -9.41
C TYR A 103 18.56 16.82 -10.63
N PRO A 104 17.87 17.46 -11.61
CA PRO A 104 18.51 18.12 -12.74
C PRO A 104 19.01 19.51 -12.33
N PHE A 105 20.33 19.71 -12.35
CA PHE A 105 20.91 21.06 -12.32
C PHE A 105 20.86 21.68 -13.72
N MET A 106 19.99 22.69 -13.90
CA MET A 106 20.08 23.59 -15.05
C MET A 106 21.19 24.62 -14.83
N THR A 107 22.40 24.34 -15.32
CA THR A 107 23.42 25.36 -15.59
C THR A 107 24.18 25.04 -16.88
N SER A 108 24.00 25.89 -17.88
CA SER A 108 24.94 26.27 -18.97
C SER A 108 25.96 25.24 -19.50
N ASN A 109 25.88 24.97 -20.81
CA ASN A 109 26.88 24.30 -21.68
C ASN A 109 28.34 24.29 -21.16
N PRO A 110 29.04 23.17 -21.39
CA PRO A 110 30.07 23.24 -22.43
C PRO A 110 29.89 22.21 -23.55
N THR A 111 30.17 22.70 -24.76
CA THR A 111 30.38 21.95 -26.00
C THR A 111 31.45 20.88 -25.86
N LEU A 112 31.30 19.71 -26.52
CA LEU A 112 32.31 19.13 -27.42
C LEU A 112 31.82 17.81 -28.09
N LEU A 113 31.96 17.75 -29.42
CA LEU A 113 32.10 16.56 -30.29
C LEU A 113 30.90 15.61 -30.51
N ASN A 114 30.10 15.93 -31.54
CA ASN A 114 29.73 15.00 -32.63
C ASN A 114 30.70 15.29 -33.81
N PRO A 115 31.10 14.31 -34.65
CA PRO A 115 30.26 13.60 -35.64
C PRO A 115 30.45 12.06 -35.59
N GLU A 116 29.78 11.17 -36.33
CA GLU A 116 28.67 11.16 -37.31
C GLU A 116 28.09 9.73 -37.22
N SER A 117 26.79 9.46 -37.37
CA SER A 117 26.20 9.14 -38.68
C SER A 117 24.71 8.73 -38.54
N SER A 118 24.01 8.69 -39.68
CA SER A 118 22.61 8.31 -39.91
C SER A 118 22.22 6.92 -39.35
N VAL A 119 20.94 6.54 -39.13
CA VAL A 119 19.84 6.47 -40.11
C VAL A 119 18.43 6.48 -39.47
N ALA A 120 17.52 7.23 -40.12
CA ALA A 120 16.05 7.13 -40.20
C ALA A 120 15.15 6.76 -39.00
N ASN A 121 14.35 7.75 -38.63
CA ASN A 121 12.99 7.71 -38.07
C ASN A 121 12.15 6.43 -38.33
N SER A 122 11.51 5.92 -37.27
CA SER A 122 10.07 5.61 -37.30
C SER A 122 9.47 5.63 -35.89
N THR A 123 8.68 6.66 -35.56
CA THR A 123 8.05 6.86 -34.26
C THR A 123 6.56 6.51 -34.31
N PRO A 124 6.07 5.53 -33.53
CA PRO A 124 4.68 5.46 -33.14
C PRO A 124 4.47 6.22 -31.81
N PRO A 125 3.31 6.88 -31.59
CA PRO A 125 3.09 7.68 -30.39
C PRO A 125 2.89 6.82 -29.13
N ILE A 126 3.67 7.09 -28.08
CA ILE A 126 3.52 6.47 -26.76
C ILE A 126 2.28 7.06 -26.07
N ASN A 127 1.19 6.29 -26.08
CA ASN A 127 -0.10 6.71 -25.56
C ASN A 127 -0.20 6.46 -24.03
N SER A 128 0.36 7.36 -23.23
CA SER A 128 0.40 7.31 -21.76
C SER A 128 -0.94 7.65 -21.06
N ASN A 129 -2.07 7.17 -21.60
CA ASN A 129 -3.40 7.36 -21.01
C ASN A 129 -3.73 6.31 -19.93
N ARG A 130 -3.22 6.49 -18.71
CA ARG A 130 -3.75 5.80 -17.50
C ARG A 130 -4.72 6.67 -16.69
N LYS A 131 -5.69 7.28 -17.38
CA LYS A 131 -6.91 7.80 -16.76
C LYS A 131 -7.53 6.75 -15.82
N ARG A 132 -7.56 7.05 -14.52
CA ARG A 132 -8.44 6.37 -13.56
C ARG A 132 -9.87 6.75 -13.92
N LYS A 133 -10.54 5.89 -14.69
CA LYS A 133 -12.00 5.97 -14.89
C LYS A 133 -12.71 5.77 -13.54
N PRO A 134 -13.99 6.18 -13.43
CA PRO A 134 -14.82 5.91 -12.25
C PRO A 134 -14.83 4.43 -11.85
N ILE A 135 -15.37 4.14 -10.66
CA ILE A 135 -15.59 2.77 -10.20
C ILE A 135 -16.56 2.08 -11.16
N ASP A 136 -15.99 1.31 -12.07
CA ASP A 136 -16.68 0.47 -13.04
C ASP A 136 -15.93 -0.87 -13.03
N ASP A 137 -16.59 -1.91 -12.50
CA ASP A 137 -16.00 -3.21 -12.16
C ASP A 137 -15.29 -3.89 -13.34
N GLN A 138 -15.54 -3.43 -14.56
CA GLN A 138 -14.97 -3.96 -15.79
C GLN A 138 -13.45 -3.73 -15.96
N LYS A 139 -12.87 -2.65 -15.42
CA LYS A 139 -11.44 -2.36 -15.67
C LYS A 139 -10.49 -3.25 -14.84
N ASN A 140 -10.84 -3.57 -13.60
CA ASN A 140 -10.08 -4.53 -12.79
C ASN A 140 -10.17 -5.98 -13.32
N ARG A 141 -11.23 -6.33 -14.08
CA ARG A 141 -11.28 -7.61 -14.80
C ARG A 141 -10.13 -7.74 -15.79
N ARG A 142 -9.81 -6.71 -16.60
CA ARG A 142 -8.83 -6.85 -17.71
C ARG A 142 -7.40 -7.15 -17.22
N ASN A 143 -6.91 -6.46 -16.18
CA ASN A 143 -5.57 -6.70 -15.63
C ASN A 143 -5.43 -7.98 -14.78
N LYS A 144 -6.53 -8.67 -14.46
CA LYS A 144 -6.50 -10.02 -13.88
C LYS A 144 -6.78 -11.12 -14.92
N LYS A 145 -7.70 -10.89 -15.88
CA LYS A 145 -7.93 -11.80 -17.02
C LYS A 145 -6.63 -12.08 -17.78
N SER A 146 -5.67 -11.13 -17.83
CA SER A 146 -4.35 -11.35 -18.44
C SER A 146 -3.39 -12.31 -17.69
N LYS A 147 -3.77 -12.86 -16.53
CA LYS A 147 -3.00 -13.91 -15.81
C LYS A 147 -3.75 -15.24 -15.65
N LEU A 148 -4.96 -15.36 -16.22
CA LEU A 148 -5.70 -16.62 -16.26
C LEU A 148 -5.63 -17.18 -17.68
N SER A 149 -5.59 -18.50 -17.84
CA SER A 149 -5.59 -19.10 -19.18
C SER A 149 -6.89 -18.72 -19.94
N PRO A 150 -6.82 -18.52 -21.27
CA PRO A 150 -8.01 -18.22 -22.08
C PRO A 150 -9.13 -19.25 -21.91
N GLU A 151 -8.77 -20.53 -21.76
CA GLU A 151 -9.67 -21.66 -21.49
C GLU A 151 -10.45 -21.49 -20.17
N LEU A 152 -9.79 -21.03 -19.10
CA LEU A 152 -10.44 -20.78 -17.82
C LEU A 152 -11.41 -19.60 -17.92
N LEU A 153 -11.12 -18.61 -18.77
CA LEU A 153 -12.02 -17.49 -19.00
C LEU A 153 -13.24 -17.91 -19.84
N GLN A 154 -13.06 -18.72 -20.88
CA GLN A 154 -14.15 -19.27 -21.68
C GLN A 154 -15.10 -20.13 -20.85
N THR A 155 -14.56 -21.03 -20.01
CA THR A 155 -15.39 -21.87 -19.12
C THR A 155 -16.17 -21.04 -18.10
N ILE A 156 -15.57 -19.99 -17.50
CA ILE A 156 -16.28 -19.07 -16.59
C ILE A 156 -17.35 -18.26 -17.33
N ASP A 157 -17.05 -17.75 -18.52
CA ASP A 157 -17.98 -16.93 -19.30
C ASP A 157 -19.17 -17.80 -19.79
N ALA A 158 -18.96 -19.09 -20.11
CA ALA A 158 -20.00 -20.05 -20.52
C ALA A 158 -20.87 -20.61 -19.38
N ALA A 159 -20.41 -20.66 -18.12
CA ALA A 159 -21.17 -21.22 -17.01
C ALA A 159 -22.48 -20.46 -16.70
N GLU A 160 -23.55 -21.14 -16.32
CA GLU A 160 -24.83 -20.51 -15.91
C GLU A 160 -24.78 -19.95 -14.48
N LEU A 161 -23.92 -18.95 -14.27
CA LEU A 161 -23.67 -18.31 -12.98
C LEU A 161 -23.91 -16.81 -13.03
N SER A 162 -24.34 -16.23 -11.91
CA SER A 162 -24.52 -14.78 -11.80
C SER A 162 -23.21 -14.02 -12.03
N LYS A 163 -23.31 -12.82 -12.62
CA LYS A 163 -22.17 -11.93 -12.92
C LYS A 163 -21.22 -11.76 -11.71
N THR A 164 -21.79 -11.59 -10.52
CA THR A 164 -21.06 -11.42 -9.25
C THR A 164 -20.28 -12.67 -8.83
N ILE A 165 -20.77 -13.88 -9.15
CA ILE A 165 -20.02 -15.13 -8.90
C ILE A 165 -18.90 -15.27 -9.92
N LYS A 166 -19.19 -15.09 -11.23
CA LYS A 166 -18.18 -15.14 -12.30
C LYS A 166 -16.99 -14.20 -12.01
N ASP A 167 -17.27 -12.99 -11.51
CA ASP A 167 -16.24 -12.02 -11.14
C ASP A 167 -15.33 -12.50 -10.00
N LYS A 168 -15.88 -13.20 -9.02
CA LYS A 168 -15.09 -13.80 -7.94
C LYS A 168 -14.33 -15.03 -8.40
N LEU A 169 -14.88 -15.85 -9.29
CA LEU A 169 -14.14 -16.97 -9.90
C LEU A 169 -12.89 -16.45 -10.65
N ILE A 170 -13.04 -15.36 -11.42
CA ILE A 170 -11.91 -14.67 -12.10
C ILE A 170 -10.96 -14.05 -11.07
N GLN A 171 -11.48 -13.40 -10.01
CA GLN A 171 -10.67 -12.73 -8.98
C GLN A 171 -9.70 -13.69 -8.27
N PHE A 172 -10.12 -14.94 -8.05
CA PHE A 172 -9.41 -15.96 -7.26
C PHE A 172 -8.83 -17.11 -8.09
N GLY A 173 -9.11 -17.19 -9.40
CA GLY A 173 -8.59 -18.25 -10.28
C GLY A 173 -9.29 -19.61 -10.11
N ILE A 174 -10.61 -19.61 -9.87
CA ILE A 174 -11.37 -20.81 -9.52
C ILE A 174 -12.12 -21.35 -10.75
N LYS A 175 -12.03 -22.67 -11.01
CA LYS A 175 -12.79 -23.34 -12.07
C LYS A 175 -14.30 -23.41 -11.75
N PRO A 176 -15.21 -23.14 -12.70
CA PRO A 176 -16.66 -23.27 -12.49
C PRO A 176 -17.09 -24.66 -12.01
N ASP A 177 -16.56 -25.73 -12.61
CA ASP A 177 -16.92 -27.11 -12.28
C ASP A 177 -16.57 -27.46 -10.83
N PHE A 178 -15.41 -26.98 -10.36
CA PHE A 178 -15.01 -27.10 -8.96
C PHE A 178 -15.97 -26.34 -8.05
N PHE A 179 -16.33 -25.10 -8.40
CA PHE A 179 -17.29 -24.30 -7.62
C PHE A 179 -18.66 -24.98 -7.54
N LEU A 180 -19.19 -25.50 -8.65
CA LEU A 180 -20.48 -26.20 -8.69
C LEU A 180 -20.44 -27.51 -7.91
N THR A 181 -19.45 -28.37 -8.19
CA THR A 181 -19.29 -29.68 -7.54
C THR A 181 -19.14 -29.54 -6.03
N GLU A 182 -18.25 -28.64 -5.58
CA GLU A 182 -18.05 -28.45 -4.14
C GLU A 182 -19.16 -27.62 -3.47
N SER A 183 -19.95 -26.85 -4.22
CA SER A 183 -21.20 -26.28 -3.68
C SER A 183 -22.19 -27.36 -3.33
N THR A 184 -22.40 -28.34 -4.21
CA THR A 184 -23.27 -29.51 -3.92
C THR A 184 -22.77 -30.31 -2.73
N ASN A 185 -21.46 -30.62 -2.69
CA ASN A 185 -20.86 -31.39 -1.59
C ASN A 185 -20.97 -30.65 -0.24
N LEU A 186 -20.70 -29.34 -0.20
CA LEU A 186 -20.82 -28.57 1.04
C LEU A 186 -22.29 -28.38 1.48
N ASN A 187 -23.22 -28.29 0.52
CA ASN A 187 -24.65 -28.27 0.84
C ASN A 187 -25.11 -29.59 1.49
N GLN A 188 -24.66 -30.72 0.97
CA GLN A 188 -24.89 -32.05 1.59
C GLN A 188 -24.28 -32.17 3.00
N LEU A 189 -23.20 -31.43 3.30
CA LEU A 189 -22.62 -31.32 4.64
C LEU A 189 -23.34 -30.31 5.56
N GLY A 190 -24.42 -29.67 5.09
CA GLY A 190 -25.27 -28.76 5.86
C GLY A 190 -24.85 -27.29 5.81
N TYR A 191 -23.91 -26.89 4.95
CA TYR A 191 -23.59 -25.46 4.77
C TYR A 191 -24.64 -24.76 3.92
N SER A 192 -25.17 -23.64 4.42
CA SER A 192 -26.03 -22.75 3.63
C SER A 192 -25.30 -22.12 2.45
N GLU A 193 -26.02 -21.73 1.41
CA GLU A 193 -25.47 -21.10 0.21
C GLU A 193 -24.56 -19.89 0.52
N LYS A 194 -24.92 -19.09 1.52
CA LYS A 194 -24.11 -17.95 1.99
C LYS A 194 -22.75 -18.39 2.55
N GLN A 195 -22.73 -19.50 3.30
CA GLN A 195 -21.50 -20.06 3.87
C GLN A 195 -20.64 -20.70 2.77
N ILE A 196 -21.25 -21.48 1.86
CA ILE A 196 -20.60 -22.06 0.68
C ILE A 196 -19.89 -20.99 -0.14
N ARG A 197 -20.60 -19.90 -0.48
CA ARG A 197 -20.02 -18.76 -1.20
C ARG A 197 -18.86 -18.10 -0.43
N CYS A 198 -18.85 -18.10 0.91
CA CYS A 198 -17.72 -17.61 1.70
C CYS A 198 -16.52 -18.57 1.76
N ILE A 199 -16.75 -19.88 1.71
CA ILE A 199 -15.70 -20.91 1.75
C ILE A 199 -15.03 -21.06 0.37
N LEU A 200 -15.84 -21.11 -0.70
CA LEU A 200 -15.35 -21.37 -2.05
C LEU A 200 -14.74 -20.15 -2.74
N LEU A 201 -15.34 -18.96 -2.58
CA LEU A 201 -14.90 -17.73 -3.27
C LEU A 201 -13.82 -17.02 -2.45
N ASN A 202 -12.69 -17.71 -2.25
CA ASN A 202 -11.53 -17.23 -1.52
C ASN A 202 -10.23 -17.80 -2.11
N HIS A 203 -9.09 -17.22 -1.76
CA HIS A 203 -7.78 -17.76 -2.11
C HIS A 203 -7.57 -19.15 -1.46
N SER A 204 -6.93 -20.07 -2.19
CA SER A 204 -6.63 -21.44 -1.71
C SER A 204 -7.85 -22.26 -1.27
N SER A 205 -9.03 -22.00 -1.86
CA SER A 205 -10.27 -22.70 -1.52
C SER A 205 -10.19 -24.23 -1.76
N LEU A 206 -9.48 -24.69 -2.80
CA LEU A 206 -9.24 -26.12 -3.04
C LEU A 206 -8.70 -26.87 -1.80
N LYS A 207 -7.56 -26.43 -1.26
CA LYS A 207 -6.94 -27.03 -0.06
C LYS A 207 -7.86 -26.92 1.15
N THR A 208 -8.56 -25.78 1.27
CA THR A 208 -9.47 -25.49 2.38
C THR A 208 -10.66 -26.45 2.40
N VAL A 209 -11.29 -26.69 1.24
CA VAL A 209 -12.42 -27.61 1.08
C VAL A 209 -12.00 -29.06 1.34
N GLN A 210 -10.83 -29.48 0.83
CA GLN A 210 -10.29 -30.82 1.09
C GLN A 210 -10.14 -31.09 2.59
N HIS A 211 -9.51 -30.18 3.34
CA HIS A 211 -9.35 -30.31 4.79
C HIS A 211 -10.69 -30.22 5.53
N LEU A 212 -11.58 -29.32 5.12
CA LEU A 212 -12.91 -29.19 5.72
C LEU A 212 -13.74 -30.47 5.55
N LYS A 213 -13.71 -31.11 4.38
CA LYS A 213 -14.38 -32.39 4.11
C LYS A 213 -13.77 -33.51 4.95
N ASN A 214 -12.44 -33.64 4.94
CA ASN A 214 -11.73 -34.69 5.67
C ASN A 214 -11.94 -34.61 7.20
N TRP A 215 -12.06 -33.41 7.75
CA TRP A 215 -12.24 -33.19 9.19
C TRP A 215 -13.68 -32.86 9.59
N HIS A 216 -14.65 -32.87 8.67
CA HIS A 216 -15.99 -32.33 8.91
C HIS A 216 -16.67 -32.92 10.15
N LYS A 217 -16.64 -34.25 10.28
CA LYS A 217 -17.30 -35.00 11.37
C LYS A 217 -16.72 -34.65 12.75
N GLU A 218 -15.42 -34.40 12.82
CA GLU A 218 -14.70 -34.04 14.06
C GLU A 218 -14.89 -32.54 14.38
N LEU A 219 -14.79 -31.68 13.36
CA LEU A 219 -14.98 -30.26 13.49
C LEU A 219 -16.41 -29.90 13.90
N ILE A 220 -17.43 -30.55 13.35
CA ILE A 220 -18.83 -30.24 13.65
C ILE A 220 -19.32 -30.76 15.00
N ALA A 221 -18.61 -31.75 15.58
CA ALA A 221 -18.81 -32.15 16.97
C ALA A 221 -18.29 -31.08 17.97
N THR A 222 -17.51 -30.11 17.48
CA THR A 222 -16.84 -29.09 18.28
C THR A 222 -17.39 -27.68 18.00
N PHE A 223 -17.49 -27.30 16.73
CA PHE A 223 -17.88 -25.98 16.24
C PHE A 223 -19.13 -26.07 15.37
N ASN A 224 -19.97 -25.03 15.38
CA ASN A 224 -21.07 -24.96 14.42
C ASN A 224 -20.61 -24.48 13.03
N HIS A 225 -21.44 -24.68 12.00
CA HIS A 225 -21.12 -24.27 10.62
C HIS A 225 -20.82 -22.77 10.48
N GLU A 226 -21.41 -21.90 11.32
CA GLU A 226 -21.11 -20.47 11.30
C GLU A 226 -19.70 -20.19 11.80
N GLN A 227 -19.30 -20.74 12.95
CA GLN A 227 -17.95 -20.61 13.50
C GLN A 227 -16.91 -21.14 12.52
N LEU A 228 -17.12 -22.32 11.92
CA LEU A 228 -16.23 -22.87 10.88
C LEU A 228 -16.13 -21.92 9.68
N THR A 229 -17.25 -21.36 9.23
CA THR A 229 -17.25 -20.36 8.14
C THR A 229 -16.48 -19.09 8.54
N GLN A 230 -16.61 -18.60 9.77
CA GLN A 230 -15.88 -17.43 10.25
C GLN A 230 -14.36 -17.69 10.33
N ILE A 231 -13.95 -18.87 10.83
CA ILE A 231 -12.56 -19.32 10.91
C ILE A 231 -11.92 -19.37 9.50
N ILE A 232 -12.64 -19.95 8.53
CA ILE A 232 -12.19 -20.11 7.15
C ILE A 232 -12.13 -18.78 6.39
N LYS A 233 -13.09 -17.87 6.61
CA LYS A 233 -13.32 -16.67 5.78
C LYS A 233 -12.07 -15.78 5.61
N ARG A 234 -11.13 -15.77 6.56
CA ARG A 234 -9.92 -14.94 6.52
C ARG A 234 -8.63 -15.74 6.30
N GLY A 235 -8.40 -16.83 7.04
CA GLY A 235 -7.15 -17.61 6.94
C GLY A 235 -7.27 -18.99 6.28
N GLY A 236 -8.44 -19.37 5.76
CA GLY A 236 -8.66 -20.60 5.01
C GLY A 236 -8.22 -21.86 5.78
N VAL A 237 -7.55 -22.77 5.07
CA VAL A 237 -6.98 -24.02 5.62
C VAL A 237 -6.06 -23.79 6.82
N SER A 238 -5.25 -22.73 6.82
CA SER A 238 -4.27 -22.50 7.88
C SER A 238 -4.97 -22.26 9.23
N ASN A 239 -6.06 -21.48 9.24
CA ASN A 239 -6.84 -21.27 10.45
C ASN A 239 -7.51 -22.58 10.95
N LEU A 240 -7.96 -23.47 10.05
CA LEU A 240 -8.49 -24.79 10.43
C LEU A 240 -7.41 -25.67 11.06
N GLU A 241 -6.22 -25.73 10.45
CA GLU A 241 -5.06 -26.45 10.98
C GLU A 241 -4.68 -25.94 12.38
N GLY A 242 -4.57 -24.63 12.56
CA GLY A 242 -4.23 -24.05 13.86
C GLY A 242 -5.25 -24.36 14.95
N VAL A 243 -6.55 -24.32 14.62
CA VAL A 243 -7.60 -24.74 15.55
C VAL A 243 -7.44 -26.22 15.89
N LYS A 244 -7.26 -27.11 14.92
CA LYS A 244 -7.09 -28.55 15.16
C LYS A 244 -5.90 -28.86 16.07
N HIS A 245 -4.77 -28.17 15.88
CA HIS A 245 -3.56 -28.37 16.71
C HIS A 245 -3.66 -27.75 18.11
N HIS A 246 -4.35 -26.62 18.28
CA HIS A 246 -4.30 -25.83 19.53
C HIS A 246 -5.59 -25.85 20.36
N TYR A 247 -6.68 -26.45 19.86
CA TYR A 247 -7.97 -26.47 20.56
C TYR A 247 -7.88 -27.07 21.96
N GLN A 248 -7.33 -28.28 22.09
CA GLN A 248 -7.27 -28.99 23.37
C GLN A 248 -6.44 -28.27 24.42
N ASP A 249 -5.37 -27.57 24.00
CA ASP A 249 -4.56 -26.80 24.93
C ASP A 249 -5.29 -25.55 25.42
N LEU A 250 -6.01 -24.84 24.54
CA LEU A 250 -6.81 -23.68 24.94
C LEU A 250 -8.00 -24.06 25.84
N ILE A 251 -8.62 -25.23 25.63
CA ILE A 251 -9.64 -25.78 26.54
C ILE A 251 -9.04 -26.05 27.93
N LYS A 252 -7.84 -26.66 28.03
CA LYS A 252 -7.14 -26.86 29.32
C LYS A 252 -6.80 -25.53 30.02
N LEU A 253 -6.61 -24.46 29.25
CA LEU A 253 -6.39 -23.09 29.77
C LEU A 253 -7.70 -22.35 30.10
N GLY A 254 -8.86 -23.01 29.98
CA GLY A 254 -10.17 -22.47 30.39
C GLY A 254 -10.85 -21.56 29.36
N PHE A 255 -10.36 -21.47 28.12
CA PHE A 255 -11.08 -20.75 27.06
C PHE A 255 -12.30 -21.56 26.59
N THR A 256 -13.38 -20.88 26.25
CA THR A 256 -14.55 -21.54 25.64
C THR A 256 -14.36 -21.75 24.14
N THR A 257 -15.05 -22.73 23.56
CA THR A 257 -15.08 -22.98 22.10
C THR A 257 -15.39 -21.71 21.28
N ALA A 258 -16.34 -20.88 21.76
CA ALA A 258 -16.69 -19.62 21.11
C ALA A 258 -15.56 -18.58 21.17
N GLN A 259 -14.82 -18.51 22.29
CA GLN A 259 -13.63 -17.68 22.41
C GLN A 259 -12.52 -18.17 21.47
N ILE A 260 -12.25 -19.48 21.40
CA ILE A 260 -11.24 -20.07 20.50
C ILE A 260 -11.58 -19.79 19.04
N ALA A 261 -12.83 -20.02 18.61
CA ALA A 261 -13.29 -19.69 17.26
C ALA A 261 -13.08 -18.21 16.92
N LYS A 262 -13.38 -17.32 17.86
CA LYS A 262 -13.21 -15.87 17.68
C LYS A 262 -11.74 -15.44 17.60
N MET A 263 -10.84 -16.06 18.37
CA MET A 263 -9.38 -15.82 18.26
C MET A 263 -8.82 -16.37 16.93
N ALA A 264 -9.33 -17.52 16.48
CA ALA A 264 -8.91 -18.15 15.22
C ALA A 264 -9.44 -17.47 13.94
N SER A 265 -10.51 -16.67 14.03
CA SER A 265 -11.19 -16.11 12.84
C SER A 265 -10.52 -14.88 12.19
N ALA A 266 -9.40 -14.40 12.75
CA ALA A 266 -8.58 -13.35 12.14
C ALA A 266 -7.55 -13.92 11.15
N HIS A 267 -6.88 -13.06 10.38
CA HIS A 267 -5.68 -13.48 9.64
C HIS A 267 -4.55 -13.82 10.62
N GLY A 268 -3.86 -14.95 10.39
CA GLY A 268 -2.83 -15.46 11.29
C GLY A 268 -3.38 -16.13 12.56
N GLY A 269 -4.59 -16.68 12.50
CA GLY A 269 -5.23 -17.41 13.60
C GLY A 269 -4.32 -18.41 14.32
N PRO A 270 -3.58 -19.31 13.63
CA PRO A 270 -2.72 -20.31 14.27
C PRO A 270 -1.63 -19.68 15.14
N TYR A 271 -0.97 -18.65 14.63
CA TYR A 271 0.04 -17.90 15.38
C TYR A 271 -0.56 -17.20 16.59
N THR A 272 -1.80 -16.72 16.49
CA THR A 272 -2.54 -16.10 17.59
C THR A 272 -2.85 -17.13 18.68
N LEU A 273 -3.41 -18.28 18.32
CA LEU A 273 -3.69 -19.38 19.26
C LEU A 273 -2.40 -19.85 19.95
N LYS A 274 -1.34 -20.08 19.18
CA LYS A 274 -0.03 -20.49 19.70
C LYS A 274 0.55 -19.45 20.66
N ALA A 275 0.53 -18.17 20.31
CA ALA A 275 1.04 -17.12 21.18
C ALA A 275 0.26 -17.05 22.50
N VAL A 276 -1.09 -17.14 22.45
CA VAL A 276 -1.92 -17.19 23.66
C VAL A 276 -1.53 -18.36 24.56
N ILE A 277 -1.32 -19.55 24.00
CA ILE A 277 -0.84 -20.73 24.76
C ILE A 277 0.55 -20.48 25.36
N ASP A 278 1.53 -20.18 24.51
CA ASP A 278 2.95 -20.06 24.88
C ASP A 278 3.20 -18.99 25.97
N LYS A 279 2.30 -18.01 26.09
CA LYS A 279 2.41 -16.89 27.03
C LYS A 279 1.23 -16.76 28.01
N TYR A 280 0.34 -17.75 28.08
CA TYR A 280 -0.90 -17.65 28.86
C TYR A 280 -0.68 -17.21 30.31
N LYS A 281 0.30 -17.80 31.02
CA LYS A 281 0.62 -17.47 32.42
C LYS A 281 0.93 -15.98 32.63
N GLN A 282 1.49 -15.30 31.63
CA GLN A 282 1.80 -13.87 31.71
C GLN A 282 0.57 -13.01 31.41
N LEU A 283 -0.32 -13.45 30.51
CA LEU A 283 -1.61 -12.81 30.26
C LEU A 283 -2.55 -12.91 31.47
N SER A 284 -2.73 -14.12 32.02
CA SER A 284 -3.70 -14.43 33.08
C SER A 284 -3.44 -13.68 34.38
N ASN A 285 -2.19 -13.26 34.62
CA ASN A 285 -1.81 -12.46 35.78
C ASN A 285 -2.28 -10.99 35.68
N GLN A 286 -2.71 -10.52 34.50
CA GLN A 286 -3.07 -9.11 34.27
C GLN A 286 -4.42 -8.91 33.57
N LEU A 287 -4.97 -9.93 32.91
CA LEU A 287 -6.13 -9.84 32.03
C LEU A 287 -7.02 -11.09 32.18
N ASP A 288 -8.34 -10.89 32.11
CA ASP A 288 -9.31 -11.98 32.04
C ASP A 288 -9.42 -12.55 30.60
N HIS A 289 -9.96 -13.76 30.45
CA HIS A 289 -10.14 -14.41 29.15
C HIS A 289 -10.92 -13.54 28.15
N ASN A 290 -11.91 -12.76 28.60
CA ASN A 290 -12.68 -11.91 27.70
C ASN A 290 -11.86 -10.72 27.17
N THR A 291 -11.00 -10.11 27.99
CA THR A 291 -10.10 -9.04 27.53
C THR A 291 -9.00 -9.59 26.64
N ILE A 292 -8.42 -10.76 26.96
CA ILE A 292 -7.47 -11.46 26.10
C ILE A 292 -8.10 -11.68 24.71
N VAL A 293 -9.29 -12.27 24.64
CA VAL A 293 -10.00 -12.54 23.39
C VAL A 293 -10.32 -11.25 22.63
N LYS A 294 -10.83 -10.21 23.28
CA LYS A 294 -11.07 -8.90 22.64
C LYS A 294 -9.81 -8.30 22.02
N LEU A 295 -8.66 -8.48 22.68
CA LEU A 295 -7.37 -7.95 22.27
C LEU A 295 -6.77 -8.73 21.09
N VAL A 296 -6.86 -10.06 21.09
CA VAL A 296 -6.20 -10.91 20.09
C VAL A 296 -7.09 -11.33 18.91
N SER A 297 -8.42 -11.16 18.98
CA SER A 297 -9.36 -11.43 17.87
C SER A 297 -9.34 -10.34 16.77
N LYS A 298 -8.15 -9.89 16.39
CA LYS A 298 -7.86 -8.91 15.33
C LYS A 298 -6.77 -9.48 14.42
N ASP A 299 -6.66 -8.97 13.19
CA ASP A 299 -5.58 -9.37 12.29
C ASP A 299 -4.23 -9.04 12.95
N GLY A 300 -3.33 -10.02 13.06
CA GLY A 300 -2.08 -9.87 13.83
C GLY A 300 -2.18 -10.16 15.34
N GLY A 301 -3.22 -10.88 15.79
CA GLY A 301 -3.49 -11.19 17.21
C GLY A 301 -2.33 -11.77 18.03
N SER A 302 -1.41 -12.52 17.42
CA SER A 302 -0.17 -13.01 18.05
C SER A 302 0.75 -11.88 18.54
N TRP A 303 0.71 -10.71 17.89
CA TRP A 303 1.38 -9.52 18.38
C TRP A 303 0.59 -8.83 19.49
N GLY A 304 -0.74 -8.89 19.47
CA GLY A 304 -1.56 -8.46 20.61
C GLY A 304 -1.12 -9.16 21.91
N VAL A 305 -0.87 -10.47 21.84
CA VAL A 305 -0.26 -11.23 22.95
C VAL A 305 1.10 -10.63 23.34
N ALA A 306 1.99 -10.38 22.38
CA ALA A 306 3.30 -9.79 22.65
C ALA A 306 3.20 -8.40 23.32
N VAL A 307 2.30 -7.52 22.85
CA VAL A 307 2.02 -6.19 23.43
C VAL A 307 1.56 -6.28 24.88
N ALA A 308 0.74 -7.27 25.20
CA ALA A 308 0.23 -7.46 26.55
C ALA A 308 1.28 -7.97 27.55
N ILE A 309 2.47 -8.37 27.09
CA ILE A 309 3.42 -9.20 27.86
C ILE A 309 4.88 -8.72 27.79
N THR A 310 5.32 -8.19 26.66
CA THR A 310 6.73 -7.93 26.34
C THR A 310 6.87 -6.67 25.45
N SER A 311 7.41 -5.60 26.03
CA SER A 311 8.80 -5.10 25.88
C SER A 311 9.36 -4.26 24.69
N PRO A 312 8.79 -4.06 23.49
CA PRO A 312 9.15 -2.88 22.70
C PRO A 312 8.70 -1.61 23.42
N PHE A 313 7.53 -1.67 24.05
CA PHE A 313 6.92 -0.55 24.75
C PHE A 313 7.63 -0.14 26.02
N THR A 314 8.51 -0.93 26.67
CA THR A 314 9.15 -0.46 27.92
C THR A 314 9.96 0.83 27.72
N LYS A 315 10.43 1.11 26.50
CA LYS A 315 11.08 2.38 26.11
C LYS A 315 10.13 3.59 26.01
N VAL A 316 8.82 3.38 25.81
CA VAL A 316 7.83 4.44 25.52
C VAL A 316 6.53 4.34 26.34
N GLN A 317 6.39 3.34 27.20
CA GLN A 317 5.21 3.07 28.05
C GLN A 317 5.08 4.07 29.20
N SER A 318 6.15 4.80 29.51
CA SER A 318 6.13 6.03 30.32
C SER A 318 5.38 7.18 29.63
N HIS A 319 5.19 7.12 28.31
CA HIS A 319 4.64 8.20 27.48
C HIS A 319 3.29 7.86 26.84
N PHE A 320 2.99 6.59 26.59
CA PHE A 320 1.72 6.14 25.99
C PHE A 320 0.89 5.24 26.92
N THR A 321 -0.40 5.53 27.04
CA THR A 321 -1.34 4.70 27.78
C THR A 321 -1.60 3.36 27.08
N LYS A 322 -1.92 2.31 27.87
CA LYS A 322 -2.33 0.99 27.35
C LYS A 322 -3.47 1.08 26.33
N LYS A 323 -4.38 2.06 26.45
CA LYS A 323 -5.49 2.30 25.52
C LYS A 323 -5.03 2.85 24.17
N GLN A 324 -4.11 3.82 24.16
CA GLN A 324 -3.53 4.36 22.91
C GLN A 324 -2.71 3.29 22.16
N LEU A 325 -1.99 2.44 22.89
CA LEU A 325 -1.25 1.33 22.26
C LEU A 325 -2.21 0.25 21.73
N GLN A 326 -3.36 0.03 22.37
CA GLN A 326 -4.40 -0.87 21.87
C GLN A 326 -5.08 -0.37 20.58
N THR A 327 -5.22 0.95 20.37
CA THR A 327 -5.78 1.45 19.10
C THR A 327 -4.83 1.20 17.93
N ILE A 328 -3.52 1.40 18.09
CA ILE A 328 -2.54 1.11 17.02
C ILE A 328 -2.60 -0.37 16.63
N ASN A 329 -2.68 -1.26 17.63
CA ASN A 329 -2.79 -2.71 17.44
C ASN A 329 -4.14 -3.18 16.86
N SER A 330 -5.14 -2.30 16.72
CA SER A 330 -6.42 -2.67 16.11
C SER A 330 -6.38 -2.74 14.58
N HIS A 331 -5.34 -2.18 13.95
CA HIS A 331 -5.09 -2.22 12.51
C HIS A 331 -4.32 -3.50 12.10
N PRO A 332 -4.49 -4.02 10.86
CA PRO A 332 -3.82 -5.25 10.41
C PRO A 332 -2.28 -5.22 10.48
N ASN A 333 -1.69 -4.04 10.30
CA ASN A 333 -0.25 -3.79 10.42
C ASN A 333 0.14 -3.20 11.78
N GLY A 334 -0.75 -3.26 12.78
CA GLY A 334 -0.59 -2.61 14.08
C GLY A 334 0.69 -3.01 14.82
N LYS A 335 1.18 -4.23 14.58
CA LYS A 335 2.53 -4.66 14.97
C LYS A 335 3.60 -3.68 14.50
N LYS A 336 3.72 -3.53 13.18
CA LYS A 336 4.81 -2.78 12.58
C LYS A 336 4.67 -1.30 12.85
N ASN A 337 3.44 -0.77 12.88
CA ASN A 337 3.15 0.58 13.34
C ASN A 337 3.69 0.83 14.77
N CYS A 338 3.51 -0.11 15.71
CA CYS A 338 4.04 0.00 17.06
C CYS A 338 5.57 -0.07 17.10
N GLU A 339 6.19 -0.98 16.33
CA GLU A 339 7.64 -1.05 16.19
C GLU A 339 8.19 0.27 15.65
N THR A 340 7.59 0.82 14.58
CA THR A 340 7.96 2.12 13.99
C THR A 340 7.79 3.29 14.96
N LEU A 341 6.75 3.32 15.79
CA LEU A 341 6.62 4.35 16.83
C LEU A 341 7.76 4.28 17.86
N VAL A 342 8.17 3.07 18.27
CA VAL A 342 9.28 2.86 19.22
C VAL A 342 10.62 3.22 18.57
N GLU A 343 10.84 2.78 17.33
CA GLU A 343 12.06 3.00 16.54
C GLU A 343 12.31 4.50 16.31
N ASN A 344 11.25 5.28 16.05
CA ASN A 344 11.36 6.69 15.66
C ASN A 344 10.93 7.69 16.76
N TYR A 345 10.66 7.22 18.00
CA TYR A 345 10.19 8.08 19.09
C TYR A 345 11.13 9.27 19.36
N ALA A 346 12.44 9.02 19.40
CA ALA A 346 13.43 10.07 19.65
C ALA A 346 13.44 11.13 18.53
N GLU A 347 13.29 10.71 17.28
CA GLU A 347 13.22 11.60 16.12
C GLU A 347 11.94 12.44 16.14
N PHE A 348 10.78 11.82 16.43
CA PHE A 348 9.54 12.57 16.63
C PHE A 348 9.66 13.63 17.74
N LYS A 349 10.33 13.35 18.86
CA LYS A 349 10.59 14.37 19.90
C LYS A 349 11.54 15.47 19.41
N GLN A 350 12.57 15.14 18.62
CA GLN A 350 13.48 16.13 18.01
C GLN A 350 12.74 17.06 17.04
N LEU A 351 11.76 16.54 16.29
CA LEU A 351 10.87 17.33 15.43
C LEU A 351 9.77 18.10 16.20
N GLY A 352 9.77 18.03 17.53
CA GLY A 352 8.84 18.77 18.39
C GLY A 352 7.41 18.20 18.41
N LEU A 353 7.24 16.90 18.14
CA LEU A 353 5.95 16.24 18.26
C LEU A 353 5.62 15.86 19.72
N ASN A 354 4.35 16.03 20.08
CA ASN A 354 3.76 15.42 21.27
C ASN A 354 3.18 14.03 20.97
N GLU A 355 2.79 13.33 22.01
CA GLU A 355 2.37 11.94 21.95
C GLU A 355 1.04 11.77 21.18
N GLU A 356 0.12 12.74 21.24
CA GLU A 356 -1.10 12.70 20.42
C GLU A 356 -0.82 12.94 18.92
N GLU A 357 0.14 13.81 18.60
CA GLU A 357 0.59 14.07 17.25
C GLU A 357 1.27 12.85 16.63
N MET A 358 2.11 12.13 17.37
CA MET A 358 2.69 10.86 16.92
C MET A 358 1.61 9.82 16.62
N LEU A 359 0.56 9.75 17.45
CA LEU A 359 -0.57 8.83 17.22
C LEU A 359 -1.35 9.19 15.95
N LYS A 360 -1.51 10.49 15.61
CA LYS A 360 -2.11 10.91 14.32
C LYS A 360 -1.32 10.43 13.11
N VAL A 361 0.00 10.28 13.21
CA VAL A 361 0.84 9.72 12.12
C VAL A 361 0.75 8.19 12.06
N VAL A 362 0.87 7.52 13.21
CA VAL A 362 1.07 6.06 13.31
C VAL A 362 -0.23 5.24 13.33
N ASN A 363 -1.34 5.78 13.84
CA ASN A 363 -2.57 5.03 14.12
C ASN A 363 -3.48 4.85 12.88
N HIS A 364 -2.92 4.29 11.80
CA HIS A 364 -3.59 4.04 10.51
C HIS A 364 -3.18 2.69 9.93
N GLN A 365 -3.90 2.15 8.94
CA GLN A 365 -3.50 0.89 8.29
C GLN A 365 -2.10 0.96 7.63
N SER A 366 -1.66 2.17 7.25
CA SER A 366 -0.36 2.48 6.67
C SER A 366 0.61 3.20 7.62
N GLY A 367 0.43 3.08 8.95
CA GLY A 367 1.17 3.84 9.96
C GLY A 367 2.71 3.83 9.84
N GLU A 368 3.31 2.69 9.46
CA GLU A 368 4.73 2.59 9.12
C GLU A 368 5.12 3.56 7.98
N LEU A 369 4.45 3.46 6.83
CA LEU A 369 4.72 4.28 5.65
C LEU A 369 4.39 5.75 5.90
N ASN A 370 3.32 6.03 6.64
CA ASN A 370 2.96 7.37 7.09
C ASN A 370 4.12 7.98 7.90
N THR A 371 4.72 7.21 8.81
CA THR A 371 5.87 7.66 9.61
C THR A 371 7.11 7.90 8.75
N GLN A 372 7.50 6.93 7.92
CA GLN A 372 8.69 7.03 7.07
C GLN A 372 8.64 8.26 6.16
N ILE A 373 7.50 8.48 5.49
CA ILE A 373 7.30 9.62 4.59
C ILE A 373 7.15 10.93 5.37
N PHE A 374 6.50 10.93 6.53
CA PHE A 374 6.42 12.11 7.40
C PHE A 374 7.82 12.58 7.81
N LEU A 375 8.65 11.71 8.38
CA LEU A 375 10.00 12.05 8.86
C LEU A 375 10.90 12.55 7.72
N LEU A 376 10.89 11.86 6.57
CA LEU A 376 11.65 12.23 5.38
C LEU A 376 11.33 13.65 4.87
N ILE A 377 10.05 14.04 4.91
CA ILE A 377 9.57 15.26 4.25
C ILE A 377 9.39 16.44 5.23
N PHE A 378 9.18 16.18 6.52
CA PHE A 378 8.81 17.17 7.53
C PHE A 378 9.69 18.43 7.49
N THR A 379 11.00 18.27 7.63
CA THR A 379 11.97 19.38 7.67
C THR A 379 11.95 20.21 6.39
N SER A 380 11.72 19.58 5.23
CA SER A 380 11.60 20.27 3.94
C SER A 380 10.30 21.07 3.86
N PHE A 381 9.18 20.53 4.33
CA PHE A 381 7.90 21.25 4.33
C PHE A 381 7.88 22.42 5.32
N ILE A 382 8.48 22.28 6.51
CA ILE A 382 8.67 23.40 7.45
C ILE A 382 9.47 24.53 6.79
N LYS A 383 10.57 24.21 6.06
CA LYS A 383 11.36 25.21 5.31
C LYS A 383 10.58 25.89 4.18
N LEU A 384 9.62 25.18 3.58
CA LEU A 384 8.72 25.73 2.55
C LEU A 384 7.55 26.52 3.13
N GLY A 385 7.45 26.66 4.47
CA GLY A 385 6.44 27.48 5.14
C GLY A 385 5.18 26.73 5.60
N PHE A 386 5.17 25.39 5.53
CA PHE A 386 4.10 24.60 6.13
C PHE A 386 4.24 24.61 7.66
N THR A 387 3.11 24.60 8.37
CA THR A 387 3.09 24.39 9.82
C THR A 387 3.11 22.90 10.15
N LYS A 388 3.62 22.55 11.34
CA LYS A 388 3.57 21.17 11.86
C LYS A 388 2.17 20.56 11.74
N ASP A 389 1.14 21.32 12.10
CA ASP A 389 -0.25 20.86 12.08
C ASP A 389 -0.78 20.59 10.66
N GLN A 390 -0.39 21.40 9.68
CA GLN A 390 -0.72 21.15 8.27
C GLN A 390 -0.10 19.84 7.76
N ILE A 391 1.16 19.55 8.11
CA ILE A 391 1.84 18.30 7.71
C ILE A 391 1.18 17.09 8.37
N ILE A 392 0.88 17.18 9.67
CA ILE A 392 0.17 16.12 10.42
C ILE A 392 -1.24 15.90 9.83
N MET A 393 -1.96 16.97 9.50
CA MET A 393 -3.30 16.90 8.93
C MET A 393 -3.32 16.19 7.57
N MET A 394 -2.33 16.42 6.69
CA MET A 394 -2.22 15.71 5.41
C MET A 394 -1.94 14.19 5.57
N VAL A 395 -1.16 13.80 6.58
CA VAL A 395 -0.76 12.39 6.80
C VAL A 395 -1.73 11.59 7.68
N ASN A 396 -2.60 12.24 8.45
CA ASN A 396 -3.53 11.64 9.42
C ASN A 396 -4.75 10.95 8.76
N HIS A 397 -4.47 10.09 7.79
CA HIS A 397 -5.43 9.38 6.96
C HIS A 397 -4.93 7.95 6.65
N ASP A 398 -5.86 7.03 6.37
CA ASP A 398 -5.53 5.73 5.80
C ASP A 398 -4.93 5.94 4.39
N GLY A 399 -3.64 5.63 4.24
CA GLY A 399 -2.87 5.94 3.04
C GLY A 399 -2.32 7.37 2.97
N GLY A 400 -2.34 8.13 4.08
CA GLY A 400 -1.89 9.53 4.15
C GLY A 400 -0.44 9.78 3.69
N PHE A 401 0.43 8.78 3.74
CA PHE A 401 1.75 8.83 3.10
C PHE A 401 1.68 9.23 1.61
N ARG A 402 0.62 8.86 0.89
CA ARG A 402 0.41 9.24 -0.51
C ARG A 402 0.06 10.72 -0.65
N ASN A 403 -0.65 11.30 0.31
CA ASN A 403 -0.98 12.72 0.30
C ASN A 403 0.30 13.55 0.44
N LEU A 404 1.18 13.21 1.38
CA LEU A 404 2.48 13.87 1.55
C LEU A 404 3.40 13.69 0.32
N LEU A 405 3.49 12.47 -0.22
CA LEU A 405 4.30 12.18 -1.40
C LEU A 405 3.85 13.02 -2.60
N GLU A 406 2.55 13.00 -2.91
CA GLU A 406 1.97 13.70 -4.06
C GLU A 406 2.11 15.23 -3.93
N VAL A 407 1.94 15.78 -2.72
CA VAL A 407 2.22 17.20 -2.48
C VAL A 407 3.71 17.49 -2.70
N ASN A 408 4.63 16.67 -2.19
CA ASN A 408 6.07 16.87 -2.33
C ASN A 408 6.54 16.79 -3.80
N GLU A 409 6.02 15.83 -4.57
CA GLU A 409 6.33 15.68 -6.00
C GLU A 409 5.81 16.86 -6.85
N ASN A 410 4.70 17.49 -6.45
CA ASN A 410 4.04 18.54 -7.22
C ASN A 410 4.20 19.97 -6.64
N ILE A 411 4.90 20.15 -5.51
CA ILE A 411 4.86 21.41 -4.73
C ILE A 411 5.25 22.66 -5.53
N GLN A 412 6.30 22.58 -6.35
CA GLN A 412 6.72 23.71 -7.19
C GLN A 412 5.68 23.98 -8.28
N THR A 413 5.21 22.95 -8.99
CA THR A 413 4.12 23.06 -9.97
C THR A 413 2.86 23.71 -9.39
N LEU A 414 2.46 23.35 -8.17
CA LEU A 414 1.27 23.88 -7.49
C LEU A 414 1.41 25.37 -7.16
N ILE A 415 2.60 25.80 -6.71
CA ILE A 415 2.89 27.19 -6.34
C ILE A 415 3.13 28.05 -7.59
N GLU A 416 3.98 27.59 -8.52
CA GLU A 416 4.42 28.37 -9.67
C GLU A 416 3.37 28.43 -10.78
N ASN A 417 2.80 27.28 -11.17
CA ASN A 417 1.89 27.18 -12.33
C ASN A 417 0.41 27.36 -11.98
N TYR A 418 -0.01 26.94 -10.78
CA TYR A 418 -1.42 27.05 -10.32
C TYR A 418 -1.65 28.15 -9.27
N GLN A 419 -0.58 28.85 -8.85
CA GLN A 419 -0.59 29.93 -7.85
C GLN A 419 -1.40 29.56 -6.60
N LEU A 420 -1.27 28.32 -6.14
CA LEU A 420 -1.91 27.82 -4.94
C LEU A 420 -1.15 28.29 -3.70
N SER A 421 -1.88 28.74 -2.68
CA SER A 421 -1.32 28.95 -1.35
C SER A 421 -1.13 27.61 -0.64
N ILE A 422 -0.27 27.59 0.38
CA ILE A 422 -0.04 26.41 1.23
C ILE A 422 -1.37 25.91 1.83
N ASP A 423 -2.24 26.81 2.30
CA ASP A 423 -3.55 26.43 2.82
C ASP A 423 -4.47 25.80 1.77
N GLU A 424 -4.39 26.21 0.51
CA GLU A 424 -5.16 25.60 -0.58
C GLU A 424 -4.62 24.19 -0.92
N ILE A 425 -3.29 24.02 -0.98
CA ILE A 425 -2.64 22.72 -1.18
C ILE A 425 -3.04 21.75 -0.06
N VAL A 426 -2.95 22.21 1.19
CA VAL A 426 -3.34 21.43 2.38
C VAL A 426 -4.82 21.05 2.34
N LYS A 427 -5.72 21.97 1.97
CA LYS A 427 -7.16 21.66 1.80
C LYS A 427 -7.43 20.61 0.73
N LEU A 428 -6.66 20.59 -0.37
CA LEU A 428 -6.81 19.55 -1.40
C LEU A 428 -6.32 18.18 -0.91
N ALA A 429 -5.19 18.15 -0.19
CA ALA A 429 -4.50 16.92 0.20
C ALA A 429 -5.00 16.28 1.51
N SER A 430 -5.65 17.02 2.41
CA SER A 430 -6.04 16.57 3.77
C SER A 430 -7.32 15.74 3.80
N HIS A 431 -7.38 14.69 2.99
CA HIS A 431 -8.51 13.76 2.92
C HIS A 431 -8.05 12.31 2.75
N ASN A 432 -8.95 11.37 3.02
CA ASN A 432 -8.78 9.97 2.61
C ASN A 432 -8.72 9.89 1.08
N GLY A 433 -7.52 9.69 0.53
CA GLY A 433 -7.28 9.76 -0.91
C GLY A 433 -7.13 11.19 -1.46
N GLY A 434 -6.75 12.16 -0.63
CA GLY A 434 -6.51 13.55 -1.02
C GLY A 434 -5.45 13.72 -2.12
N ASN A 435 -4.52 12.77 -2.23
CA ASN A 435 -3.59 12.67 -3.37
C ASN A 435 -4.35 12.66 -4.73
N TYR A 436 -5.50 11.98 -4.82
CA TYR A 436 -6.32 12.00 -6.04
C TYR A 436 -7.06 13.32 -6.25
N ASN A 437 -7.43 14.03 -5.17
CA ASN A 437 -8.03 15.36 -5.26
C ASN A 437 -7.02 16.36 -5.84
N LEU A 438 -5.77 16.28 -5.38
CA LEU A 438 -4.64 17.07 -5.88
C LEU A 438 -4.38 16.80 -7.37
N VAL A 439 -4.23 15.52 -7.77
CA VAL A 439 -4.03 15.12 -9.17
C VAL A 439 -5.20 15.59 -10.05
N ALA A 440 -6.45 15.39 -9.61
CA ALA A 440 -7.62 15.82 -10.38
C ALA A 440 -7.67 17.35 -10.51
N TYR A 441 -7.25 18.11 -9.49
CA TYR A 441 -7.12 19.57 -9.58
C TYR A 441 -6.09 19.96 -10.64
N ILE A 442 -4.89 19.38 -10.62
CA ILE A 442 -3.83 19.62 -11.62
C ILE A 442 -4.34 19.30 -13.03
N GLU A 443 -4.91 18.11 -13.24
CA GLU A 443 -5.38 17.64 -14.56
C GLU A 443 -6.55 18.47 -15.13
N GLN A 444 -7.45 19.00 -14.28
CA GLN A 444 -8.76 19.49 -14.73
C GLN A 444 -9.03 20.98 -14.47
N SER A 445 -8.28 21.65 -13.59
CA SER A 445 -8.51 23.07 -13.25
C SER A 445 -8.42 24.01 -14.46
N THR A 446 -7.48 23.76 -15.38
CA THR A 446 -7.34 24.53 -16.64
C THR A 446 -8.55 24.35 -17.55
N PHE A 447 -9.17 23.16 -17.56
CA PHE A 447 -10.39 22.90 -18.34
C PHE A 447 -11.61 23.56 -17.70
N LEU A 448 -11.82 23.35 -16.41
CA LEU A 448 -12.94 23.94 -15.66
C LEU A 448 -12.89 25.48 -15.64
N SER A 449 -11.69 26.07 -15.61
CA SER A 449 -11.51 27.53 -15.77
C SER A 449 -12.01 28.04 -17.13
N LYS A 450 -11.78 27.29 -18.22
CA LYS A 450 -12.31 27.64 -19.56
C LYS A 450 -13.85 27.51 -19.64
N LEU A 451 -14.44 26.71 -18.76
CA LEU A 451 -15.89 26.56 -18.62
C LEU A 451 -16.52 27.61 -17.68
N GLY A 452 -15.71 28.53 -17.13
CA GLY A 452 -16.18 29.64 -16.29
C GLY A 452 -16.16 29.38 -14.79
N PHE A 453 -15.66 28.24 -14.31
CA PHE A 453 -15.46 28.01 -12.88
C PHE A 453 -14.27 28.83 -12.36
N THR A 454 -14.48 29.55 -11.26
CA THR A 454 -13.39 30.27 -10.57
C THR A 454 -12.47 29.30 -9.82
N LYS A 455 -11.20 29.68 -9.64
CA LYS A 455 -10.21 28.94 -8.84
C LYS A 455 -10.79 28.47 -7.50
N ASN A 456 -11.45 29.37 -6.77
CA ASN A 456 -12.05 29.07 -5.46
C ASN A 456 -13.18 28.03 -5.53
N GLN A 457 -14.02 28.04 -6.58
CA GLN A 457 -15.04 27.01 -6.77
C GLN A 457 -14.40 25.65 -7.03
N ILE A 458 -13.40 25.58 -7.92
CA ILE A 458 -12.69 24.33 -8.25
C ILE A 458 -12.03 23.75 -6.98
N ILE A 459 -11.36 24.58 -6.18
CA ILE A 459 -10.77 24.18 -4.89
C ILE A 459 -11.86 23.69 -3.92
N THR A 460 -12.98 24.40 -3.80
CA THR A 460 -14.09 24.03 -2.88
C THR A 460 -14.72 22.69 -3.25
N ILE A 461 -14.81 22.36 -4.54
CA ILE A 461 -15.33 21.08 -5.05
C ILE A 461 -14.31 19.95 -4.85
N ALA A 462 -13.03 20.25 -5.00
CA ALA A 462 -11.92 19.30 -4.91
C ALA A 462 -11.52 18.98 -3.46
N SER A 463 -11.61 19.94 -2.53
CA SER A 463 -11.36 19.79 -1.08
C SER A 463 -12.55 19.15 -0.34
N GLN A 464 -13.13 18.12 -0.96
CA GLN A 464 -14.21 17.31 -0.41
C GLN A 464 -13.78 15.84 -0.39
N ASN A 465 -14.46 15.05 0.46
CA ASN A 465 -14.37 13.60 0.38
C ASN A 465 -14.83 13.16 -1.03
N CYS A 466 -13.97 12.45 -1.75
CA CYS A 466 -14.15 12.11 -3.18
C CYS A 466 -14.14 13.31 -4.16
N GLY A 467 -13.56 14.46 -3.81
CA GLY A 467 -13.48 15.65 -4.68
C GLY A 467 -12.92 15.40 -6.08
N ALA A 468 -11.97 14.48 -6.22
CA ALA A 468 -11.46 13.99 -7.52
C ALA A 468 -12.57 13.46 -8.45
N ARG A 469 -13.59 12.79 -7.90
CA ARG A 469 -14.76 12.32 -8.65
C ARG A 469 -15.70 13.47 -8.99
N ASN A 470 -15.86 14.44 -8.10
CA ASN A 470 -16.72 15.60 -8.32
C ASN A 470 -16.19 16.45 -9.49
N LEU A 471 -14.87 16.71 -9.51
CA LEU A 471 -14.22 17.35 -10.67
C LEU A 471 -14.39 16.51 -11.93
N ALA A 472 -14.09 15.20 -11.87
CA ALA A 472 -14.15 14.32 -13.04
C ALA A 472 -15.58 14.16 -13.61
N TRP A 473 -16.61 14.35 -12.78
CA TRP A 473 -18.01 14.39 -13.19
C TRP A 473 -18.33 15.70 -13.91
N LEU A 474 -18.00 16.85 -13.29
CA LEU A 474 -18.17 18.17 -13.92
C LEU A 474 -17.40 18.29 -15.24
N ALA A 475 -16.21 17.67 -15.34
CA ALA A 475 -15.40 17.69 -16.54
C ALA A 475 -15.90 16.73 -17.65
N GLN A 476 -16.78 15.77 -17.34
CA GLN A 476 -17.38 14.86 -18.33
C GLN A 476 -18.75 15.35 -18.79
N ASP A 477 -19.59 15.82 -17.87
CA ASP A 477 -20.98 16.20 -18.19
C ASP A 477 -21.13 17.66 -18.67
N HIS A 478 -20.06 18.45 -18.77
CA HIS A 478 -20.20 19.85 -19.22
C HIS A 478 -20.59 20.02 -20.70
N GLU A 479 -20.21 19.08 -21.57
CA GLU A 479 -20.62 19.08 -22.98
C GLU A 479 -22.14 18.85 -23.07
N THR A 480 -22.66 17.84 -22.36
CA THR A 480 -24.10 17.55 -22.30
C THR A 480 -24.89 18.59 -21.48
N PHE A 481 -24.29 19.23 -20.47
CA PHE A 481 -24.96 20.24 -19.66
C PHE A 481 -25.16 21.57 -20.41
N ILE A 482 -24.21 21.98 -21.26
CA ILE A 482 -24.38 23.18 -22.11
C ILE A 482 -25.41 22.93 -23.22
N GLU A 483 -25.40 21.76 -23.88
CA GLU A 483 -26.43 21.45 -24.90
C GLU A 483 -27.86 21.54 -24.34
N ASN A 484 -28.07 21.11 -23.10
CA ASN A 484 -29.35 21.21 -22.40
C ASN A 484 -29.70 22.63 -21.88
N LEU A 485 -28.78 23.58 -21.93
CA LEU A 485 -29.01 24.99 -21.55
C LEU A 485 -29.27 25.92 -22.74
N VAL A 486 -28.84 25.54 -23.96
CA VAL A 486 -28.85 26.42 -25.14
C VAL A 486 -30.19 26.42 -25.89
N TYR A 487 -31.10 25.47 -25.64
CA TYR A 487 -32.48 25.51 -26.12
C TYR A 487 -33.52 25.41 -24.97
N PRO A 488 -34.68 26.09 -25.07
CA PRO A 488 -34.98 27.05 -24.00
C PRO A 488 -36.18 26.70 -23.12
N SER A 489 -36.12 27.06 -21.84
CA SER A 489 -37.19 27.84 -21.19
C SER A 489 -36.83 28.42 -19.82
N ARG A 490 -37.27 29.67 -19.62
CA ARG A 490 -37.11 30.51 -18.44
C ARG A 490 -37.39 29.80 -17.10
N LYS A 491 -36.35 29.54 -16.30
CA LYS A 491 -36.33 29.79 -14.84
C LYS A 491 -34.90 29.61 -14.29
N LEU A 492 -34.15 30.71 -14.25
CA LEU A 492 -32.92 30.80 -13.46
C LEU A 492 -33.29 30.69 -11.97
N LEU A 493 -33.13 29.49 -11.41
CA LEU A 493 -33.05 29.32 -9.96
C LEU A 493 -31.60 29.54 -9.54
N THR A 494 -31.37 30.66 -8.87
CA THR A 494 -30.11 31.05 -8.26
C THR A 494 -29.66 30.01 -7.24
N PHE A 495 -28.58 29.29 -7.53
CA PHE A 495 -27.86 28.50 -6.53
C PHE A 495 -26.97 29.42 -5.68
N SER A 496 -27.58 30.02 -4.65
CA SER A 496 -26.87 30.61 -3.52
C SER A 496 -27.31 29.96 -2.21
N LYS A 497 -26.61 28.89 -1.82
CA LYS A 497 -26.31 28.48 -0.44
C LYS A 497 -25.43 27.24 -0.42
#